data_AF-A0A1D6DPS8-F1
#
_entry.id   AF-A0A1D6DPS8-F1
#
_cell.length_a   1.000
_cell.length_b   1.000
_cell.length_c   1.000
_cell.angle_alpha   90.00
_cell.angle_beta   90.00
_cell.angle_gamma   90.00
#
_symmetry.space_group_name_H-M   'P 1'
#
loop_
_entity.id
_entity.type
_entity.pdbx_description
1 polymer ?
#
loop_
_entity_poly.entity_id
_entity_poly.type
_entity_poly.pdbx_seq_one_letter_code
_entity_poly.pdbx_strand_id
1 'polypeptide(L)'
;MEEKQYFSMFMHYALEGKRVGDGRFIAIGRKIAKKLGRSPIAAVTVAARLRSNSSIDFWETTANLDMLDETMGALWWSYQQIGVDVRRCFAYCSTFPRGYRLVRGELVHIWIVQGFINTRVNATEQPEDIGLHYINELRTFSFLQIERTVFGTETEAFTIHDLLHELAERVSGSECFRVVSNSSPKHIPQEVRHLFVGTGTDSRAAIAKKILGLVNLRTLIIVEEYSENKRKTFAAEDDEERSGRTLVNEEVLGRMFRSLRKLRALVVTTKQYHEPALLVPASID
;
A
#
# COMPACT_ATOMS: atom_id res chain seq x y z
N MET A 1 -14.67 -21.84 3.10
CA MET A 1 -13.73 -22.77 3.76
C MET A 1 -14.44 -23.43 4.93
N GLU A 2 -14.17 -24.70 5.24
CA GLU A 2 -14.74 -25.41 6.39
C GLU A 2 -13.90 -25.24 7.66
N GLU A 3 -14.42 -25.56 8.86
CA GLU A 3 -13.71 -25.29 10.14
C GLU A 3 -12.40 -26.05 10.25
N LYS A 4 -12.42 -27.34 9.89
CA LYS A 4 -11.22 -28.19 9.91
C LYS A 4 -10.14 -27.69 8.95
N GLN A 5 -10.53 -27.29 7.74
CA GLN A 5 -9.62 -26.73 6.73
C GLN A 5 -9.03 -25.38 7.20
N TYR A 6 -9.86 -24.50 7.76
CA TYR A 6 -9.44 -23.21 8.29
C TYR A 6 -8.45 -23.35 9.45
N PHE A 7 -8.75 -24.24 10.40
CA PHE A 7 -7.85 -24.55 11.50
C PHE A 7 -6.53 -25.15 10.99
N SER A 8 -6.59 -26.08 10.04
CA SER A 8 -5.39 -26.67 9.43
C SER A 8 -4.51 -25.62 8.75
N MET A 9 -5.11 -24.72 7.96
CA MET A 9 -4.43 -23.59 7.34
C MET A 9 -3.79 -22.70 8.40
N PHE A 10 -4.54 -22.26 9.41
CA PHE A 10 -4.03 -21.41 10.48
C PHE A 10 -2.82 -22.05 11.19
N MET A 11 -2.92 -23.31 11.59
CA MET A 11 -1.81 -24.02 12.26
C MET A 11 -0.62 -24.23 11.34
N HIS A 12 -0.83 -24.44 10.04
CA HIS A 12 0.25 -24.53 9.06
C HIS A 12 1.08 -23.23 9.03
N TYR A 13 0.41 -22.06 8.94
CA TYR A 13 1.10 -20.76 8.98
C TYR A 13 1.73 -20.45 10.34
N ALA A 14 1.14 -20.93 11.44
CA ALA A 14 1.61 -20.63 12.80
C ALA A 14 2.82 -21.49 13.23
N LEU A 15 2.96 -22.70 12.67
CA LEU A 15 4.01 -23.64 13.06
C LEU A 15 5.10 -23.85 11.99
N GLU A 16 4.81 -23.65 10.70
CA GLU A 16 5.75 -23.81 9.56
C GLU A 16 6.74 -24.97 9.73
N GLY A 17 6.22 -26.19 9.95
CA GLY A 17 7.06 -27.38 10.04
C GLY A 17 7.77 -27.60 11.38
N LYS A 18 7.62 -26.70 12.38
CA LYS A 18 7.90 -27.05 13.78
C LYS A 18 7.07 -28.29 14.10
N ARG A 19 7.74 -29.39 14.50
CA ARG A 19 7.04 -30.62 14.89
C ARG A 19 5.97 -30.23 15.90
N VAL A 20 4.74 -30.67 15.65
CA VAL A 20 3.63 -30.55 16.59
C VAL A 20 3.91 -31.50 17.77
N GLY A 21 4.94 -31.19 18.55
CA GLY A 21 5.39 -32.01 19.67
C GLY A 21 4.58 -31.76 20.93
N ASP A 22 3.90 -30.60 21.01
CA ASP A 22 3.15 -30.20 22.18
C ASP A 22 1.67 -29.99 21.84
N GLY A 23 0.80 -30.86 22.38
CA GLY A 23 -0.65 -30.76 22.26
C GLY A 23 -1.21 -29.44 22.80
N ARG A 24 -0.46 -28.71 23.65
CA ARG A 24 -0.85 -27.38 24.13
C ARG A 24 -0.96 -26.36 23.00
N PHE A 25 -0.02 -26.33 22.05
CA PHE A 25 -0.12 -25.42 20.89
C PHE A 25 -1.35 -25.71 20.03
N ILE A 26 -1.71 -26.98 19.86
CA ILE A 26 -2.94 -27.37 19.14
C ILE A 26 -4.18 -26.85 19.87
N ALA A 27 -4.24 -27.05 21.19
CA ALA A 27 -5.38 -26.64 22.01
C ALA A 27 -5.56 -25.11 22.02
N ILE A 28 -4.48 -24.36 22.22
CA ILE A 28 -4.50 -22.89 22.22
C ILE A 28 -4.76 -22.35 20.82
N GLY A 29 -4.09 -22.90 19.80
CA GLY A 29 -4.30 -22.52 18.40
C GLY A 29 -5.75 -22.71 17.96
N ARG A 30 -6.45 -23.74 18.47
CA ARG A 30 -7.89 -23.94 18.21
C ARG A 30 -8.74 -22.83 18.84
N LYS A 31 -8.41 -22.40 20.06
CA LYS A 31 -9.08 -21.26 20.71
C LYS A 31 -8.88 -20.00 19.87
N ILE A 32 -7.65 -19.68 19.48
CA ILE A 32 -7.32 -18.51 18.65
C ILE A 32 -8.09 -18.57 17.33
N ALA A 33 -7.99 -19.67 16.58
CA ALA A 33 -8.67 -19.82 15.29
C ALA A 33 -10.19 -19.62 15.39
N LYS A 34 -10.82 -20.04 16.49
CA LYS A 34 -12.24 -19.79 16.72
C LYS A 34 -12.56 -18.30 16.89
N LYS A 35 -11.72 -17.55 17.62
CA LYS A 35 -11.88 -16.09 17.81
C LYS A 35 -11.78 -15.33 16.49
N LEU A 36 -10.84 -15.72 15.61
CA LEU A 36 -10.59 -15.05 14.33
C LEU A 36 -11.73 -15.15 13.28
N GLY A 37 -12.89 -15.69 13.65
CA GLY A 37 -14.12 -15.59 12.85
C GLY A 37 -14.03 -16.19 11.46
N ARG A 38 -13.14 -17.16 11.24
CA ARG A 38 -12.84 -17.75 9.92
C ARG A 38 -12.29 -16.76 8.88
N SER A 39 -11.79 -15.61 9.30
CA SER A 39 -11.17 -14.61 8.43
C SER A 39 -9.77 -15.09 7.99
N PRO A 40 -9.52 -15.32 6.68
CA PRO A 40 -8.22 -15.81 6.22
C PRO A 40 -7.09 -14.79 6.44
N ILE A 41 -7.34 -13.51 6.22
CA ILE A 41 -6.31 -12.47 6.41
C ILE A 41 -5.96 -12.29 7.90
N ALA A 42 -6.95 -12.35 8.79
CA ALA A 42 -6.70 -12.35 10.23
C ALA A 42 -5.93 -13.62 10.66
N ALA A 43 -6.29 -14.78 10.11
CA ALA A 43 -5.57 -16.02 10.36
C ALA A 43 -4.09 -15.93 9.99
N VAL A 44 -3.76 -15.55 8.75
CA VAL A 44 -2.36 -15.54 8.30
C VAL A 44 -1.52 -14.49 9.01
N THR A 45 -2.07 -13.30 9.29
CA THR A 45 -1.37 -12.22 10.02
C THR A 45 -1.08 -12.62 11.46
N VAL A 46 -2.07 -13.13 12.18
CA VAL A 46 -1.91 -13.60 13.57
C VAL A 46 -1.01 -14.83 13.63
N ALA A 47 -1.21 -15.81 12.73
CA ALA A 47 -0.39 -17.01 12.64
C ALA A 47 1.09 -16.68 12.39
N ALA A 48 1.37 -15.77 11.44
CA ALA A 48 2.74 -15.33 11.17
C ALA A 48 3.40 -14.72 12.41
N ARG A 49 2.63 -14.04 13.26
CA ARG A 49 3.14 -13.47 14.50
C ARG A 49 3.38 -14.50 15.58
N LEU A 50 2.47 -15.44 15.76
CA LEU A 50 2.65 -16.61 16.63
C LEU A 50 3.84 -17.48 16.20
N ARG A 51 4.11 -17.57 14.90
CA ARG A 51 5.28 -18.26 14.37
C ARG A 51 6.59 -17.60 14.81
N SER A 52 6.63 -16.27 14.79
CA SER A 52 7.80 -15.47 15.18
C SER A 52 8.11 -15.51 16.68
N ASN A 53 7.13 -15.86 17.51
CA ASN A 53 7.29 -16.02 18.95
C ASN A 53 6.75 -17.39 19.41
N SER A 54 7.66 -18.36 19.57
CA SER A 54 7.33 -19.73 19.97
C SER A 54 7.09 -19.92 21.47
N SER A 55 6.98 -18.85 22.26
CA SER A 55 6.62 -18.97 23.67
C SER A 55 5.17 -19.44 23.81
N ILE A 56 4.94 -20.48 24.60
CA ILE A 56 3.59 -20.94 24.92
C ILE A 56 2.79 -19.86 25.65
N ASP A 57 3.43 -19.10 26.54
CA ASP A 57 2.79 -18.01 27.30
C ASP A 57 2.33 -16.88 26.37
N PHE A 58 3.06 -16.62 25.29
CA PHE A 58 2.66 -15.65 24.27
C PHE A 58 1.39 -16.12 23.54
N TRP A 59 1.30 -17.42 23.22
CA TRP A 59 0.10 -18.00 22.61
C TRP A 59 -1.09 -17.94 23.57
N GLU A 60 -0.91 -18.29 24.85
CA GLU A 60 -1.97 -18.24 25.86
C GLU A 60 -2.47 -16.80 26.07
N THR A 61 -1.55 -15.86 26.23
CA THR A 61 -1.90 -14.43 26.34
C THR A 61 -2.68 -13.96 25.12
N THR A 62 -2.22 -14.32 23.92
CA THR A 62 -2.90 -13.97 22.66
C THR A 62 -4.32 -14.56 22.60
N ALA A 63 -4.51 -15.81 23.02
CA ALA A 63 -5.82 -16.47 23.03
C ALA A 63 -6.84 -15.80 23.97
N ASN A 64 -6.37 -15.10 25.00
CA ASN A 64 -7.21 -14.41 25.97
C ASN A 64 -7.57 -12.96 25.54
N LEU A 65 -7.09 -12.49 24.39
CA LEU A 65 -7.37 -11.13 23.91
C LEU A 65 -8.74 -11.07 23.21
N ASP A 66 -9.69 -10.32 23.76
CA ASP A 66 -11.04 -10.16 23.19
C ASP A 66 -11.05 -9.41 21.85
N MET A 67 -10.06 -8.54 21.62
CA MET A 67 -9.92 -7.84 20.34
C MET A 67 -9.74 -8.79 19.14
N LEU A 68 -9.35 -10.05 19.35
CA LEU A 68 -9.22 -11.04 18.27
C LEU A 68 -10.57 -11.54 17.75
N ASP A 69 -11.67 -11.31 18.48
CA ASP A 69 -13.02 -11.70 18.04
C ASP A 69 -13.51 -10.85 16.84
N GLU A 70 -12.91 -9.68 16.64
CA GLU A 70 -13.13 -8.83 15.47
C GLU A 70 -11.96 -8.91 14.51
N THR A 71 -12.24 -9.05 13.21
CA THR A 71 -11.18 -9.10 12.18
C THR A 71 -10.27 -7.88 12.25
N MET A 72 -10.82 -6.67 12.40
CA MET A 72 -10.00 -5.45 12.50
C MET A 72 -9.19 -5.42 13.80
N GLY A 73 -9.74 -5.93 14.90
CA GLY A 73 -9.00 -6.02 16.16
C GLY A 73 -7.83 -7.01 16.09
N ALA A 74 -7.99 -8.15 15.40
CA ALA A 74 -6.89 -9.09 15.12
C ALA A 74 -5.79 -8.48 14.23
N LEU A 75 -6.16 -7.72 13.20
CA LEU A 75 -5.21 -7.01 12.34
C LEU A 75 -4.50 -5.90 13.10
N TRP A 76 -5.22 -5.14 13.92
CA TRP A 76 -4.66 -4.11 14.79
C TRP A 76 -3.67 -4.71 15.80
N TRP A 77 -4.02 -5.84 16.44
CA TRP A 77 -3.11 -6.55 17.31
C TRP A 77 -1.82 -6.93 16.58
N SER A 78 -1.95 -7.56 15.40
CA SER A 78 -0.80 -7.97 14.59
C SER A 78 0.08 -6.78 14.20
N TYR A 79 -0.53 -5.65 13.83
CA TYR A 79 0.16 -4.39 13.56
C TYR A 79 0.92 -3.88 14.78
N GLN A 80 0.32 -3.90 15.98
CA GLN A 80 0.99 -3.44 17.21
C GLN A 80 2.23 -4.24 17.56
N GLN A 81 2.36 -5.46 17.07
CA GLN A 81 3.57 -6.27 17.28
C GLN A 81 4.74 -5.89 16.35
N ILE A 82 4.50 -5.09 15.30
CA ILE A 82 5.53 -4.65 14.34
C ILE A 82 6.37 -3.51 14.94
N GLY A 83 7.67 -3.48 14.59
CA GLY A 83 8.58 -2.41 15.01
C GLY A 83 8.08 -1.01 14.60
N VAL A 84 8.41 0.01 15.39
CA VAL A 84 7.89 1.39 15.18
C VAL A 84 8.22 1.95 13.80
N ASP A 85 9.45 1.73 13.32
CA ASP A 85 9.90 2.24 12.03
C ASP A 85 9.16 1.54 10.86
N VAL A 86 9.03 0.20 10.95
CA VAL A 86 8.28 -0.61 9.98
C VAL A 86 6.78 -0.25 9.96
N ARG A 87 6.18 0.02 11.14
CA ARG A 87 4.80 0.49 11.26
C ARG A 87 4.57 1.84 10.57
N ARG A 88 5.54 2.75 10.63
CA ARG A 88 5.48 4.05 9.94
C ARG A 88 5.53 3.85 8.42
N CYS A 89 6.41 2.98 7.95
CA CYS A 89 6.49 2.58 6.54
C CYS A 89 5.18 1.99 6.03
N PHE A 90 4.52 1.12 6.82
CA PHE A 90 3.20 0.58 6.47
C PHE A 90 2.11 1.66 6.43
N ALA A 91 2.04 2.53 7.45
CA ALA A 91 1.06 3.60 7.49
C ALA A 91 1.13 4.49 6.25
N TYR A 92 2.36 4.79 5.78
CA TYR A 92 2.58 5.57 4.58
C TYR A 92 1.93 4.97 3.32
N CYS A 93 1.85 3.63 3.23
CA CYS A 93 1.28 2.97 2.06
C CYS A 93 -0.21 3.29 1.83
N SER A 94 -0.93 3.83 2.82
CA SER A 94 -2.30 4.33 2.65
C SER A 94 -2.43 5.49 1.66
N THR A 95 -1.29 6.17 1.38
CA THR A 95 -1.18 7.22 0.36
C THR A 95 -1.56 6.67 -1.02
N PHE A 96 -1.28 5.41 -1.30
CA PHE A 96 -1.60 4.79 -2.59
C PHE A 96 -3.05 4.28 -2.63
N PRO A 97 -3.70 4.24 -3.81
CA PRO A 97 -5.02 3.64 -3.97
C PRO A 97 -5.06 2.15 -3.61
N ARG A 98 -6.26 1.64 -3.27
CA ARG A 98 -6.47 0.20 -3.12
C ARG A 98 -6.17 -0.53 -4.43
N GLY A 99 -5.52 -1.69 -4.35
CA GLY A 99 -5.06 -2.46 -5.51
C GLY A 99 -3.90 -1.82 -6.29
N TYR A 100 -3.31 -0.70 -5.81
CA TYR A 100 -2.16 -0.11 -6.47
C TYR A 100 -0.91 -1.00 -6.30
N ARG A 101 -0.18 -1.20 -7.40
CA ARG A 101 1.05 -1.99 -7.43
C ARG A 101 2.23 -1.15 -6.94
N LEU A 102 2.75 -1.49 -5.77
CA LEU A 102 3.90 -0.84 -5.14
C LEU A 102 5.19 -1.46 -5.65
N VAL A 103 5.91 -0.76 -6.53
CA VAL A 103 7.23 -1.22 -7.01
C VAL A 103 8.24 -1.16 -5.87
N ARG A 104 8.94 -2.28 -5.62
CA ARG A 104 9.87 -2.44 -4.49
C ARG A 104 10.86 -1.29 -4.37
N GLY A 105 11.60 -1.00 -5.44
CA GLY A 105 12.65 0.03 -5.44
C GLY A 105 12.12 1.44 -5.20
N GLU A 106 10.98 1.78 -5.81
CA GLU A 106 10.35 3.09 -5.64
C GLU A 106 9.86 3.29 -4.20
N LEU A 107 9.24 2.27 -3.61
CA LEU A 107 8.74 2.33 -2.24
C LEU A 107 9.88 2.54 -1.23
N VAL A 108 10.97 1.77 -1.36
CA VAL A 108 12.16 1.91 -0.50
C VAL A 108 12.77 3.30 -0.65
N HIS A 109 12.94 3.78 -1.88
CA HIS A 109 13.52 5.10 -2.13
C HIS A 109 12.70 6.21 -1.47
N ILE A 110 11.36 6.13 -1.57
CA ILE A 110 10.48 7.09 -0.90
C ILE A 110 10.66 7.02 0.62
N TRP A 111 10.73 5.83 1.23
CA TRP A 111 10.95 5.71 2.67
C TRP A 111 12.28 6.32 3.12
N ILE A 112 13.35 6.17 2.32
CA ILE A 112 14.66 6.80 2.57
C ILE A 112 14.51 8.33 2.55
N VAL A 113 13.94 8.88 1.47
CA VAL A 113 13.76 10.34 1.31
C VAL A 113 12.87 10.94 2.40
N GLN A 114 11.88 10.20 2.89
CA GLN A 114 11.04 10.64 4.01
C GLN A 114 11.72 10.52 5.38
N GLY A 115 12.85 9.82 5.47
CA GLY A 115 13.55 9.55 6.72
C GLY A 115 12.83 8.53 7.60
N PHE A 116 12.12 7.58 6.99
CA PHE A 116 11.49 6.47 7.71
C PHE A 116 12.48 5.34 8.01
N ILE A 117 13.57 5.27 7.25
CA ILE A 117 14.65 4.31 7.46
C ILE A 117 15.55 4.78 8.60
N ASN A 118 15.66 3.95 9.64
CA ASN A 118 16.48 4.24 10.81
C ASN A 118 17.88 3.64 10.68
N THR A 119 18.83 4.45 10.21
CA THR A 119 20.24 4.06 10.04
C THR A 119 21.07 4.13 11.33
N ARG A 120 20.47 4.54 12.46
CA ARG A 120 21.23 4.76 13.72
C ARG A 120 21.62 3.46 14.41
N VAL A 121 20.84 2.41 14.24
CA VAL A 121 21.06 1.11 14.90
C VAL A 121 22.16 0.32 14.18
N ASN A 122 22.15 0.35 12.84
CA ASN A 122 23.11 -0.35 12.00
C ASN A 122 23.81 0.65 11.07
N ALA A 123 24.74 1.44 11.61
CA ALA A 123 25.42 2.50 10.84
C ALA A 123 26.25 1.99 9.63
N THR A 124 26.55 0.69 9.58
CA THR A 124 27.29 0.05 8.50
C THR A 124 26.42 -0.41 7.34
N GLU A 125 25.11 -0.48 7.55
CA GLU A 125 24.14 -1.02 6.59
C GLU A 125 23.60 0.10 5.69
N GLN A 126 23.45 -0.18 4.39
CA GLN A 126 22.92 0.81 3.47
C GLN A 126 21.43 1.06 3.75
N PRO A 127 20.92 2.30 3.63
CA PRO A 127 19.51 2.60 3.84
C PRO A 127 18.57 1.73 2.98
N GLU A 128 19.01 1.35 1.78
CA GLU A 128 18.31 0.47 0.86
C GLU A 128 18.13 -0.94 1.46
N ASP A 129 19.18 -1.50 2.04
CA ASP A 129 19.15 -2.84 2.66
C ASP A 129 18.21 -2.86 3.87
N ILE A 130 18.27 -1.82 4.72
CA ILE A 130 17.32 -1.66 5.83
C ILE A 130 15.88 -1.55 5.31
N GLY A 131 15.66 -0.78 4.24
CA GLY A 131 14.34 -0.66 3.61
C GLY A 131 13.82 -2.00 3.05
N LEU A 132 14.71 -2.82 2.47
CA LEU A 132 14.38 -4.18 2.02
C LEU A 132 14.04 -5.10 3.20
N HIS A 133 14.73 -4.98 4.33
CA HIS A 133 14.36 -5.69 5.56
C HIS A 133 12.96 -5.30 6.04
N TYR A 134 12.59 -4.02 5.98
CA TYR A 134 11.24 -3.58 6.35
C TYR A 134 10.16 -4.15 5.43
N ILE A 135 10.41 -4.19 4.11
CA ILE A 135 9.51 -4.85 3.15
C ILE A 135 9.37 -6.34 3.49
N ASN A 136 10.49 -7.02 3.76
CA ASN A 136 10.47 -8.44 4.09
C ASN A 136 9.71 -8.73 5.39
N GLU A 137 9.83 -7.85 6.39
CA GLU A 137 9.07 -7.96 7.64
C GLU A 137 7.57 -7.83 7.38
N LEU A 138 7.14 -6.78 6.66
CA LEU A 138 5.74 -6.60 6.28
C LEU A 138 5.20 -7.79 5.48
N ARG A 139 6.00 -8.32 4.55
CA ARG A 139 5.63 -9.52 3.78
C ARG A 139 5.51 -10.76 4.67
N THR A 140 6.45 -10.96 5.58
CA THR A 140 6.46 -12.10 6.52
C THR A 140 5.21 -12.13 7.38
N PHE A 141 4.69 -10.96 7.75
CA PHE A 141 3.44 -10.83 8.50
C PHE A 141 2.19 -10.64 7.62
N SER A 142 2.31 -10.85 6.30
CA SER A 142 1.21 -10.72 5.33
C SER A 142 0.60 -9.32 5.19
N PHE A 143 1.33 -8.27 5.58
CA PHE A 143 0.95 -6.87 5.37
C PHE A 143 1.16 -6.42 3.91
N LEU A 144 2.06 -7.10 3.19
CA LEU A 144 2.30 -6.93 1.76
C LEU A 144 2.19 -8.29 1.05
N GLN A 145 1.44 -8.33 -0.04
CA GLN A 145 1.32 -9.49 -0.92
C GLN A 145 2.19 -9.29 -2.16
N ILE A 146 3.03 -10.27 -2.51
CA ILE A 146 3.79 -10.23 -3.77
C ILE A 146 2.83 -10.39 -4.93
N GLU A 147 2.91 -9.50 -5.91
CA GLU A 147 2.46 -9.79 -7.27
C GLU A 147 3.66 -10.19 -8.11
N ARG A 148 3.60 -11.40 -8.71
CA ARG A 148 4.63 -11.81 -9.66
C ARG A 148 4.65 -10.81 -10.84
N THR A 149 5.85 -10.57 -11.33
CA THR A 149 6.14 -9.52 -12.30
C THR A 149 5.41 -9.74 -13.63
N VAL A 150 5.17 -8.66 -14.36
CA VAL A 150 4.79 -8.73 -15.77
C VAL A 150 5.93 -9.48 -16.48
N PHE A 151 5.59 -10.47 -17.32
CA PHE A 151 6.55 -11.31 -18.03
C PHE A 151 7.81 -10.54 -18.44
N GLY A 152 8.96 -10.86 -17.81
CA GLY A 152 10.28 -10.37 -18.24
C GLY A 152 10.94 -9.28 -17.38
N THR A 153 10.33 -8.75 -16.31
CA THR A 153 11.05 -7.84 -15.38
C THR A 153 11.39 -8.52 -14.06
N GLU A 154 12.61 -8.30 -13.55
CA GLU A 154 13.05 -8.74 -12.20
C GLU A 154 12.48 -7.85 -11.06
N THR A 155 11.63 -6.87 -11.40
CA THR A 155 11.14 -5.86 -10.46
C THR A 155 9.95 -6.37 -9.66
N GLU A 156 10.18 -6.89 -8.45
CA GLU A 156 9.11 -7.25 -7.51
C GLU A 156 8.16 -6.07 -7.25
N ALA A 157 6.85 -6.36 -7.25
CA ALA A 157 5.80 -5.42 -6.88
C ALA A 157 4.89 -6.03 -5.81
N PHE A 158 4.29 -5.17 -5.00
CA PHE A 158 3.42 -5.57 -3.89
C PHE A 158 2.05 -4.93 -3.97
N THR A 159 1.05 -5.60 -3.42
CA THR A 159 -0.26 -5.04 -3.12
C THR A 159 -0.61 -5.19 -1.65
N ILE A 160 -1.59 -4.41 -1.20
CA ILE A 160 -2.09 -4.44 0.17
C ILE A 160 -3.55 -4.92 0.12
N HIS A 161 -3.86 -5.94 0.90
CA HIS A 161 -5.22 -6.43 1.05
C HIS A 161 -6.15 -5.32 1.58
N ASP A 162 -7.39 -5.22 1.09
CA ASP A 162 -8.29 -4.10 1.39
C ASP A 162 -8.46 -3.79 2.89
N LEU A 163 -8.60 -4.82 3.73
CA LEU A 163 -8.70 -4.65 5.19
C LEU A 163 -7.41 -4.12 5.84
N LEU A 164 -6.23 -4.50 5.31
CA LEU A 164 -4.96 -3.94 5.76
C LEU A 164 -4.79 -2.52 5.23
N HIS A 165 -5.28 -2.23 4.03
CA HIS A 165 -5.32 -0.87 3.50
C HIS A 165 -6.17 0.03 4.39
N GLU A 166 -7.36 -0.43 4.78
CA GLU A 166 -8.22 0.27 5.75
C GLU A 166 -7.52 0.50 7.10
N LEU A 167 -6.77 -0.49 7.58
CA LEU A 167 -5.95 -0.32 8.78
C LEU A 167 -4.88 0.76 8.58
N ALA A 168 -4.17 0.76 7.45
CA ALA A 168 -3.17 1.77 7.11
C ALA A 168 -3.79 3.19 7.10
N GLU A 169 -5.00 3.34 6.56
CA GLU A 169 -5.75 4.60 6.59
C GLU A 169 -6.02 5.07 8.02
N ARG A 170 -6.53 4.19 8.89
CA ARG A 170 -6.81 4.51 10.29
C ARG A 170 -5.56 4.98 11.05
N VAL A 171 -4.42 4.32 10.82
CA VAL A 171 -3.17 4.63 11.56
C VAL A 171 -2.38 5.79 10.98
N SER A 172 -2.55 6.11 9.70
CA SER A 172 -1.92 7.28 9.07
C SER A 172 -2.66 8.59 9.36
N GLY A 173 -3.91 8.51 9.85
CA GLY A 173 -4.70 9.68 10.22
C GLY A 173 -4.92 10.61 9.02
N SER A 174 -4.65 11.90 9.19
CA SER A 174 -4.78 12.92 8.12
C SER A 174 -3.47 13.19 7.37
N GLU A 175 -2.39 12.46 7.65
CA GLU A 175 -1.09 12.73 7.02
C GLU A 175 -1.00 12.20 5.58
N CYS A 176 -1.73 11.15 5.26
CA CYS A 176 -1.74 10.50 3.95
C CYS A 176 -3.11 10.71 3.28
N PHE A 177 -3.11 11.10 2.01
CA PHE A 177 -4.33 11.37 1.26
C PHE A 177 -4.18 10.99 -0.20
N ARG A 178 -5.30 10.68 -0.86
CA ARG A 178 -5.32 10.31 -2.27
C ARG A 178 -6.50 10.91 -3.00
N VAL A 179 -6.26 11.28 -4.26
CA VAL A 179 -7.26 11.80 -5.20
C VAL A 179 -7.22 10.88 -6.42
N VAL A 180 -8.24 10.03 -6.58
CA VAL A 180 -8.29 9.05 -7.68
C VAL A 180 -9.45 9.34 -8.63
N SER A 181 -10.39 10.19 -8.22
CA SER A 181 -11.58 10.50 -9.01
C SER A 181 -11.25 11.47 -10.15
N ASN A 182 -11.94 11.29 -11.29
CA ASN A 182 -11.94 12.27 -12.38
C ASN A 182 -12.51 13.64 -11.95
N SER A 183 -13.30 13.65 -10.88
CA SER A 183 -13.83 14.85 -10.25
C SER A 183 -12.87 15.40 -9.18
N SER A 184 -12.80 16.73 -9.07
CA SER A 184 -11.99 17.35 -8.03
C SER A 184 -12.54 16.96 -6.64
N PRO A 185 -11.68 16.58 -5.67
CA PRO A 185 -12.13 16.22 -4.32
C PRO A 185 -12.75 17.46 -3.66
N LYS A 186 -13.88 17.32 -2.94
CA LYS A 186 -14.52 18.47 -2.27
C LYS A 186 -13.57 19.17 -1.29
N HIS A 187 -12.73 18.41 -0.59
CA HIS A 187 -11.79 18.92 0.42
C HIS A 187 -10.53 18.03 0.46
N ILE A 188 -9.35 18.65 0.51
CA ILE A 188 -8.08 18.00 0.88
C ILE A 188 -7.66 18.63 2.22
N PRO A 189 -7.43 17.83 3.28
CA PRO A 189 -6.99 18.38 4.58
C PRO A 189 -5.67 19.15 4.45
N GLN A 190 -5.52 20.23 5.23
CA GLN A 190 -4.32 21.08 5.20
C GLN A 190 -3.10 20.42 5.89
N GLU A 191 -3.37 19.41 6.71
CA GLU A 191 -2.39 18.63 7.46
C GLU A 191 -1.72 17.54 6.62
N VAL A 192 -2.22 17.30 5.39
CA VAL A 192 -1.69 16.28 4.47
C VAL A 192 -0.20 16.51 4.22
N ARG A 193 0.58 15.45 4.42
CA ARG A 193 2.02 15.39 4.17
C ARG A 193 2.35 14.53 2.95
N HIS A 194 1.52 13.56 2.62
CA HIS A 194 1.74 12.63 1.53
C HIS A 194 0.48 12.55 0.67
N LEU A 195 0.59 12.96 -0.59
CA LEU A 195 -0.54 13.07 -1.51
C LEU A 195 -0.29 12.26 -2.78
N PHE A 196 -1.20 11.33 -3.06
CA PHE A 196 -1.32 10.69 -4.38
C PHE A 196 -2.41 11.36 -5.20
N VAL A 197 -2.15 11.60 -6.48
CA VAL A 197 -3.10 12.15 -7.42
C VAL A 197 -3.10 11.30 -8.69
N GLY A 198 -4.15 10.50 -8.88
CA GLY A 198 -4.51 9.95 -10.18
C GLY A 198 -5.37 10.97 -10.92
N THR A 199 -4.87 11.53 -12.02
CA THR A 199 -5.61 12.55 -12.77
C THR A 199 -6.14 12.00 -14.09
N GLY A 200 -7.46 12.09 -14.27
CA GLY A 200 -8.06 12.25 -15.60
C GLY A 200 -7.88 13.67 -16.14
N THR A 201 -8.40 13.96 -17.33
CA THR A 201 -8.25 15.28 -17.99
C THR A 201 -9.06 16.40 -17.35
N ASP A 202 -10.19 16.09 -16.69
CA ASP A 202 -11.30 17.05 -16.52
C ASP A 202 -11.17 17.95 -15.26
N SER A 203 -10.16 17.76 -14.42
CA SER A 203 -10.02 18.51 -13.16
C SER A 203 -8.59 18.95 -12.79
N ARG A 204 -7.64 18.89 -13.73
CA ARG A 204 -6.21 19.13 -13.47
C ARG A 204 -5.91 20.51 -12.88
N ALA A 205 -6.43 21.59 -13.49
CA ALA A 205 -6.19 22.95 -13.02
C ALA A 205 -6.74 23.20 -11.60
N ALA A 206 -7.92 22.66 -11.30
CA ALA A 206 -8.54 22.76 -9.98
C ALA A 206 -7.75 22.00 -8.91
N ILE A 207 -7.25 20.81 -9.25
CA ILE A 207 -6.39 20.02 -8.36
C ILE A 207 -5.05 20.73 -8.14
N ALA A 208 -4.41 21.23 -9.20
CA ALA A 208 -3.15 21.97 -9.10
C ALA A 208 -3.27 23.18 -8.15
N LYS A 209 -4.36 23.96 -8.26
CA LYS A 209 -4.63 25.08 -7.34
C LYS A 209 -4.73 24.64 -5.88
N LYS A 210 -5.37 23.50 -5.60
CA LYS A 210 -5.47 22.94 -4.24
C LYS A 210 -4.12 22.49 -3.71
N ILE A 211 -3.32 21.82 -4.55
CA ILE A 211 -1.97 21.34 -4.18
C ILE A 211 -1.09 22.52 -3.73
N LEU A 212 -1.10 23.64 -4.46
CA LEU A 212 -0.29 24.82 -4.11
C LEU A 212 -0.58 25.41 -2.72
N GLY A 213 -1.75 25.10 -2.14
CA GLY A 213 -2.10 25.51 -0.78
C GLY A 213 -1.56 24.58 0.32
N LEU A 214 -1.08 23.38 -0.02
CA LEU A 214 -0.66 22.35 0.94
C LEU A 214 0.77 22.58 1.42
N VAL A 215 0.98 23.63 2.23
CA VAL A 215 2.31 24.06 2.70
C VAL A 215 3.08 23.01 3.51
N ASN A 216 2.39 21.98 4.03
CA ASN A 216 3.00 20.89 4.80
C ASN A 216 3.35 19.66 3.97
N LEU A 217 3.10 19.69 2.65
CA LEU A 217 3.30 18.55 1.78
C LEU A 217 4.79 18.16 1.69
N ARG A 218 5.08 16.88 1.88
CA ARG A 218 6.42 16.25 1.82
C ARG A 218 6.57 15.28 0.66
N THR A 219 5.47 14.64 0.25
CA THR A 219 5.44 13.77 -0.93
C THR A 219 4.25 14.12 -1.81
N LEU A 220 4.52 14.27 -3.11
CA LEU A 220 3.49 14.39 -4.15
C LEU A 220 3.75 13.34 -5.22
N ILE A 221 2.78 12.46 -5.44
CA ILE A 221 2.81 11.44 -6.50
C ILE A 221 1.68 11.78 -7.46
N ILE A 222 2.02 12.03 -8.72
CA ILE A 222 1.08 12.34 -9.78
C ILE A 222 1.16 11.21 -10.80
N VAL A 223 0.05 10.49 -10.97
CA VAL A 223 -0.12 9.50 -12.02
C VAL A 223 -1.09 10.08 -13.05
N GLU A 224 -0.57 10.39 -14.22
CA GLU A 224 -1.37 10.85 -15.34
C GLU A 224 -1.85 9.65 -16.15
N GLU A 225 -3.17 9.49 -16.25
CA GLU A 225 -3.79 8.46 -17.08
C GLU A 225 -4.14 9.05 -18.45
N TYR A 226 -3.59 8.45 -19.51
CA TYR A 226 -3.96 8.77 -20.89
C TYR A 226 -4.90 7.69 -21.44
N SER A 227 -6.08 8.09 -21.90
CA SER A 227 -7.00 7.23 -22.67
C SER A 227 -6.89 7.56 -24.16
N GLU A 228 -6.58 6.57 -25.00
CA GLU A 228 -6.53 6.73 -26.47
C GLU A 228 -7.90 7.05 -27.08
N ASN A 229 -9.01 6.78 -26.41
CA ASN A 229 -10.34 7.15 -26.93
C ASN A 229 -10.53 8.68 -26.98
N LYS A 230 -9.73 9.46 -26.25
CA LYS A 230 -9.63 10.92 -26.42
C LYS A 230 -8.65 11.34 -27.54
N ARG A 231 -7.98 10.43 -28.24
CA ARG A 231 -7.31 10.79 -29.52
C ARG A 231 -8.31 10.87 -30.66
N LYS A 232 -9.31 9.99 -30.71
CA LYS A 232 -10.29 9.97 -31.81
C LYS A 232 -11.19 11.20 -31.85
N THR A 233 -11.42 11.86 -30.72
CA THR A 233 -12.15 13.14 -30.66
C THR A 233 -11.27 14.38 -30.89
N PHE A 234 -9.95 14.28 -30.78
CA PHE A 234 -9.04 15.44 -30.79
C PHE A 234 -7.88 15.34 -31.80
N ALA A 235 -7.91 14.37 -32.72
CA ALA A 235 -6.93 14.24 -33.81
C ALA A 235 -7.03 15.35 -34.87
N ALA A 236 -7.73 16.45 -34.57
CA ALA A 236 -7.91 17.59 -35.46
C ALA A 236 -7.19 18.87 -35.00
N GLU A 237 -6.42 18.86 -33.90
CA GLU A 237 -5.79 20.08 -33.36
C GLU A 237 -4.29 19.89 -33.05
N ASP A 238 -3.53 20.94 -33.39
CA ASP A 238 -2.07 21.03 -33.52
C ASP A 238 -1.27 20.72 -32.23
N ASP A 239 0.01 20.39 -32.43
CA ASP A 239 0.99 19.96 -31.41
C ASP A 239 1.18 20.94 -30.23
N GLU A 240 0.84 22.23 -30.37
CA GLU A 240 0.95 23.23 -29.29
C GLU A 240 -0.04 23.00 -28.13
N GLU A 241 -1.21 22.43 -28.39
CA GLU A 241 -2.16 22.10 -27.31
C GLU A 241 -1.66 20.99 -26.38
N ARG A 242 -0.67 20.20 -26.82
CA ARG A 242 -0.11 19.10 -26.03
C ARG A 242 0.55 19.60 -24.73
N SER A 243 1.10 20.81 -24.73
CA SER A 243 1.74 21.46 -23.58
C SER A 243 0.75 21.89 -22.49
N GLY A 244 -0.51 22.17 -22.86
CA GLY A 244 -1.59 22.48 -21.93
C GLY A 244 -2.26 21.26 -21.28
N ARG A 245 -1.87 20.03 -21.66
CA ARG A 245 -2.57 18.78 -21.36
C ARG A 245 -1.89 17.91 -20.30
N THR A 246 -0.96 18.40 -19.50
CA THR A 246 -0.43 17.69 -18.32
C THR A 246 -0.79 18.46 -17.05
N LEU A 247 -1.00 17.79 -15.91
CA LEU A 247 -1.11 18.51 -14.63
C LEU A 247 0.22 19.22 -14.31
N VAL A 248 1.31 18.66 -14.85
CA VAL A 248 2.67 19.09 -14.62
C VAL A 248 3.23 19.73 -15.88
N ASN A 249 3.21 21.06 -15.94
CA ASN A 249 4.01 21.84 -16.90
C ASN A 249 5.06 22.67 -16.15
N GLU A 250 6.00 23.29 -16.87
CA GLU A 250 7.11 24.03 -16.27
C GLU A 250 6.65 25.17 -15.34
N GLU A 251 5.59 25.88 -15.72
CA GLU A 251 5.03 26.98 -14.91
C GLU A 251 4.43 26.46 -13.59
N VAL A 252 3.62 25.39 -13.66
CA VAL A 252 2.99 24.75 -12.50
C VAL A 252 4.06 24.15 -11.59
N LEU A 253 5.07 23.48 -12.14
CA LEU A 253 6.22 22.97 -11.39
C LEU A 253 6.95 24.10 -10.67
N GLY A 254 7.26 25.21 -11.38
CA GLY A 254 7.90 26.36 -10.78
C GLY A 254 7.09 26.93 -9.62
N ARG A 255 5.76 26.98 -9.73
CA ARG A 255 4.87 27.38 -8.64
C ARG A 255 4.86 26.39 -7.48
N MET A 256 4.86 25.08 -7.77
CA MET A 256 4.94 24.03 -6.75
C MET A 256 6.24 24.14 -5.97
N PHE A 257 7.39 24.26 -6.62
CA PHE A 257 8.68 24.39 -5.92
C PHE A 257 8.78 25.67 -5.08
N ARG A 258 8.14 26.77 -5.49
CA ARG A 258 8.09 28.01 -4.68
C ARG A 258 7.18 27.91 -3.45
N SER A 259 6.06 27.20 -3.57
CA SER A 259 5.02 27.12 -2.52
C SER A 259 5.24 25.95 -1.55
N LEU A 260 5.62 24.79 -2.06
CA LEU A 260 5.73 23.53 -1.31
C LEU A 260 7.14 23.38 -0.72
N ARG A 261 7.51 24.29 0.19
CA ARG A 261 8.87 24.37 0.76
C ARG A 261 9.29 23.15 1.60
N LYS A 262 8.34 22.30 1.99
CA LYS A 262 8.60 21.07 2.75
C LYS A 262 8.61 19.82 1.86
N LEU A 263 8.41 19.98 0.55
CA LEU A 263 8.38 18.87 -0.40
C LEU A 263 9.76 18.22 -0.47
N ARG A 264 9.80 16.91 -0.28
CA ARG A 264 11.01 16.08 -0.33
C ARG A 264 11.02 15.14 -1.53
N ALA A 265 9.84 14.72 -1.97
CA ALA A 265 9.67 13.82 -3.11
C ALA A 265 8.54 14.31 -4.02
N LEU A 266 8.84 14.40 -5.31
CA LEU A 266 7.88 14.61 -6.38
C LEU A 266 8.06 13.46 -7.38
N VAL A 267 7.02 12.65 -7.57
CA VAL A 267 7.01 11.56 -8.55
C VAL A 267 5.93 11.86 -9.56
N VAL A 268 6.28 11.88 -10.84
CA VAL A 268 5.34 12.07 -11.94
C VAL A 268 5.45 10.88 -12.87
N THR A 269 4.36 10.15 -13.05
CA THR A 269 4.31 8.95 -13.88
C THR A 269 3.20 9.10 -14.92
N THR A 270 3.49 8.78 -16.16
CA THR A 270 2.49 8.72 -17.24
C THR A 270 2.15 7.26 -17.52
N LYS A 271 0.86 6.90 -17.46
CA LYS A 271 0.36 5.57 -17.85
C LYS A 271 -0.36 5.66 -19.19
N GLN A 272 0.06 4.83 -20.13
CA GLN A 272 -0.65 4.60 -21.39
C GLN A 272 -1.44 3.29 -21.27
N TYR A 273 -2.76 3.36 -21.43
CA TYR A 273 -3.59 2.16 -21.57
C TYR A 273 -3.83 1.87 -23.05
N HIS A 274 -3.48 0.67 -23.50
CA HIS A 274 -4.08 0.06 -24.68
C HIS A 274 -5.26 -0.79 -24.19
N GLU A 275 -6.49 -0.38 -24.48
CA GLU A 275 -7.60 -1.33 -24.36
C GLU A 275 -7.37 -2.46 -25.37
N PRO A 276 -7.44 -3.74 -24.98
CA PRO A 276 -7.38 -4.81 -25.97
C PRO A 276 -8.56 -4.62 -26.90
N ALA A 277 -8.28 -4.42 -28.20
CA ALA A 277 -9.32 -4.36 -29.22
C ALA A 277 -10.23 -5.57 -29.01
N LEU A 278 -11.49 -5.32 -28.62
CA LEU A 278 -12.52 -6.35 -28.62
C LEU A 278 -12.64 -6.82 -30.07
N LEU A 279 -11.91 -7.90 -30.40
CA LEU A 279 -12.13 -8.68 -31.59
C LEU A 279 -13.51 -9.33 -31.41
N VAL A 280 -14.56 -8.61 -31.81
CA VAL A 280 -15.84 -9.25 -32.05
C VAL A 280 -15.60 -10.23 -33.20
N PRO A 281 -15.81 -11.53 -33.01
CA PRO A 281 -15.64 -12.50 -34.08
C PRO A 281 -16.60 -12.13 -35.21
N ALA A 282 -16.10 -12.09 -36.45
CA ALA A 282 -16.96 -12.01 -37.63
C ALA A 282 -18.01 -13.12 -37.51
N SER A 283 -19.28 -12.73 -37.66
CA SER A 283 -20.43 -13.61 -37.60
C SER A 283 -20.22 -14.85 -38.47
N ILE A 284 -20.60 -16.00 -37.90
CA ILE A 284 -20.76 -17.26 -38.62
C ILE A 284 -21.95 -17.07 -39.57
N ASP A 285 -21.66 -16.96 -40.87
CA ASP A 285 -22.54 -17.43 -41.94
C ASP A 285 -21.82 -18.58 -42.66
#